data_AF-A0A353LTJ3-F1
#
_entry.id   AF-A0A353LTJ3-F1
#
_cell.length_a   1.000
_cell.length_b   1.000
_cell.length_c   1.000
_cell.angle_alpha   90.00
_cell.angle_beta   90.00
_cell.angle_gamma   90.00
#
_symmetry.space_group_name_H-M   'P 1'
#
loop_
_entity.id
_entity.type
_entity.pdbx_description
1 polymer ?
#
loop_
_entity_poly.entity_id
_entity_poly.type
_entity_poly.pdbx_seq_one_letter_code
_entity_poly.pdbx_strand_id
1 'polypeptide(L)'
;ARMRHCVSMNSLLTVTGQQDMFCAVSSSGWIHKDHIVPIEQHAPDFVAVAALFLGVPYLWGGRTSLGIDCSGLVQIAMQRAGLACPRDSDMQAAEIGTPRPAAAEGLRRGDLVFWRGHVGIMMDSENLLHANAH
;
A
#
# COMPACT_ATOMS: atom_id res chain seq x y z
N ALA A 1 1.71 -26.79 -15.72
CA ALA A 1 1.47 -25.33 -15.74
C ALA A 1 2.68 -24.63 -15.14
N ARG A 2 3.31 -23.67 -15.83
CA ARG A 2 4.41 -22.89 -15.23
C ARG A 2 3.83 -22.12 -14.04
N MET A 3 4.28 -22.41 -12.81
CA MET A 3 4.01 -21.56 -11.65
C MET A 3 4.55 -20.17 -11.99
N ARG A 4 3.64 -19.20 -12.14
CA ARG A 4 4.02 -17.79 -12.16
C ARG A 4 4.19 -17.40 -10.69
N HIS A 5 5.43 -17.35 -10.23
CA HIS A 5 5.74 -16.80 -8.92
C HIS A 5 5.56 -15.28 -9.00
N CYS A 6 4.38 -14.79 -8.62
CA CYS A 6 4.14 -13.36 -8.46
C CYS A 6 4.56 -12.96 -7.04
N VAL A 7 5.45 -11.98 -6.94
CA VAL A 7 5.86 -11.38 -5.67
C VAL A 7 5.13 -10.05 -5.53
N SER A 8 4.38 -9.89 -4.44
CA SER A 8 3.61 -8.67 -4.18
C SER A 8 4.48 -7.60 -3.50
N MET A 9 4.13 -6.33 -3.65
CA MET A 9 4.74 -5.24 -2.89
C MET A 9 4.74 -5.56 -1.38
N ASN A 10 5.81 -5.15 -0.68
CA ASN A 10 6.09 -5.44 0.74
C ASN A 10 6.40 -6.92 1.07
N SER A 11 6.53 -7.81 0.07
CA SER A 11 7.06 -9.16 0.33
C SER A 11 8.51 -9.08 0.78
N LEU A 12 8.85 -9.75 1.88
CA LEU A 12 10.23 -9.86 2.34
C LEU A 12 10.98 -10.92 1.54
N LEU A 13 12.19 -10.59 1.12
CA LEU A 13 13.03 -11.43 0.26
C LEU A 13 14.43 -11.54 0.86
N THR A 14 15.08 -12.67 0.65
CA THR A 14 16.53 -12.81 0.88
C THR A 14 17.23 -12.84 -0.45
N VAL A 15 17.99 -11.79 -0.77
CA VAL A 15 18.84 -11.74 -1.97
C VAL A 15 20.08 -12.61 -1.74
N THR A 16 20.31 -13.59 -2.61
CA THR A 16 21.42 -14.55 -2.51
C THR A 16 22.52 -14.32 -3.56
N GLY A 17 22.27 -13.45 -4.53
CA GLY A 17 23.24 -13.06 -5.55
C GLY A 17 22.67 -12.02 -6.51
N GLN A 18 23.53 -11.48 -7.37
CA GLN A 18 23.14 -10.51 -8.39
C GLN A 18 23.89 -10.80 -9.69
N GLN A 19 23.17 -10.72 -10.82
CA GLN A 19 23.73 -10.81 -12.16
C GLN A 19 23.06 -9.74 -13.02
N ASP A 20 23.88 -8.83 -13.58
CA ASP A 20 23.43 -7.68 -14.37
C ASP A 20 22.34 -6.86 -13.64
N MET A 21 21.13 -6.86 -14.21
CA MET A 21 19.95 -6.13 -13.72
C MET A 21 19.04 -6.96 -12.82
N PHE A 22 19.44 -8.20 -12.50
CA PHE A 22 18.60 -9.14 -11.76
C PHE A 22 19.27 -9.60 -10.47
N CYS A 23 18.47 -9.72 -9.41
CA CYS A 23 18.86 -10.29 -8.13
C CYS A 23 18.26 -11.69 -8.00
N ALA A 24 19.09 -12.68 -7.66
CA ALA A 24 18.63 -13.99 -7.25
C ALA A 24 18.04 -13.89 -5.84
N VAL A 25 16.85 -14.44 -5.64
CA VAL A 25 16.16 -14.46 -4.35
C VAL A 25 15.90 -15.89 -3.91
N SER A 26 16.04 -16.15 -2.61
CA SER A 26 15.73 -17.47 -2.04
C SER A 26 14.31 -17.88 -2.47
N SER A 27 14.18 -19.14 -2.91
CA SER A 27 12.94 -19.81 -3.33
C SER A 27 12.08 -19.18 -4.44
N SER A 28 12.41 -18.00 -4.97
CA SER A 28 11.54 -17.26 -5.93
C SER A 28 12.21 -16.90 -7.27
N GLY A 29 13.43 -17.40 -7.53
CA GLY A 29 14.12 -17.20 -8.80
C GLY A 29 14.85 -15.85 -8.87
N TRP A 30 14.60 -15.08 -9.94
CA TRP A 30 15.29 -13.83 -10.23
C TRP A 30 14.29 -12.68 -10.36
N ILE A 31 14.57 -11.55 -9.71
CA ILE A 31 13.74 -10.34 -9.75
C ILE A 31 14.60 -9.19 -10.26
N HIS A 32 14.02 -8.33 -11.10
CA HIS A 32 14.71 -7.13 -11.58
C HIS A 32 15.05 -6.21 -10.39
N LYS A 33 16.29 -5.71 -10.33
CA LYS A 33 16.81 -4.97 -9.18
C LYS A 33 15.97 -3.75 -8.80
N ASP A 34 15.32 -3.10 -9.78
CA ASP A 34 14.46 -1.92 -9.54
C ASP A 34 13.16 -2.24 -8.79
N HIS A 35 12.81 -3.52 -8.64
CA HIS A 35 11.67 -3.96 -7.81
C HIS A 35 12.08 -4.37 -6.40
N ILE A 36 13.37 -4.32 -6.08
CA ILE A 36 13.92 -4.66 -4.76
C ILE A 36 14.47 -3.40 -4.13
N VAL A 37 14.18 -3.24 -2.84
CA VAL A 37 14.79 -2.19 -2.01
C VAL A 37 15.30 -2.81 -0.72
N PRO A 38 16.34 -2.24 -0.09
CA PRO A 38 16.71 -2.60 1.28
C PRO A 38 15.52 -2.43 2.24
N ILE A 39 15.43 -3.27 3.28
CA ILE A 39 14.27 -3.33 4.19
C ILE A 39 14.09 -2.02 4.98
N GLU A 40 15.20 -1.34 5.25
CA GLU A 40 15.29 -0.05 5.92
C GLU A 40 15.00 1.15 5.01
N GLN A 41 14.92 0.94 3.69
CA GLN A 41 14.64 2.01 2.74
C GLN A 41 13.12 2.18 2.58
N HIS A 42 12.58 3.23 3.17
CA HIS A 42 11.16 3.57 3.10
C HIS A 42 10.83 4.55 1.98
N ALA A 43 9.63 4.44 1.41
CA ALA A 43 9.11 5.46 0.51
C ALA A 43 8.85 6.77 1.30
N PRO A 44 9.26 7.94 0.79
CA PRO A 44 9.09 9.20 1.52
C PRO A 44 7.64 9.68 1.60
N ASP A 45 6.76 9.14 0.75
CA ASP A 45 5.37 9.53 0.63
C ASP A 45 4.49 8.31 0.35
N PHE A 46 3.70 7.92 1.35
CA PHE A 46 2.78 6.78 1.21
C PHE A 46 1.64 7.06 0.24
N VAL A 47 1.24 8.32 0.05
CA VAL A 47 0.16 8.68 -0.87
C VAL A 47 0.60 8.44 -2.32
N ALA A 48 1.88 8.70 -2.63
CA ALA A 48 2.46 8.36 -3.92
C ALA A 48 2.51 6.83 -4.15
N VAL A 49 2.77 6.05 -3.10
CA VAL A 49 2.70 4.58 -3.17
C VAL A 49 1.27 4.11 -3.42
N ALA A 50 0.28 4.67 -2.71
CA ALA A 50 -1.13 4.32 -2.92
C ALA A 50 -1.58 4.60 -4.36
N ALA A 51 -1.13 5.70 -4.96
CA ALA A 51 -1.47 6.05 -6.34
C ALA A 51 -0.97 5.03 -7.38
N LEU A 52 0.05 4.20 -7.06
CA LEU A 52 0.48 3.10 -7.93
C LEU A 52 -0.59 2.01 -8.12
N PHE A 53 -1.61 1.98 -7.26
CA PHE A 53 -2.73 1.04 -7.33
C PHE A 53 -3.96 1.60 -8.04
N LEU A 54 -3.87 2.80 -8.66
CA LEU A 54 -4.94 3.33 -9.50
C LEU A 54 -5.29 2.32 -10.61
N GLY A 55 -6.57 1.99 -10.70
CA GLY A 55 -7.09 1.01 -11.68
C GLY A 55 -7.00 -0.46 -11.24
N VAL A 56 -6.41 -0.78 -10.08
CA VAL A 56 -6.44 -2.14 -9.54
C VAL A 56 -7.89 -2.48 -9.13
N PRO A 57 -8.44 -3.64 -9.53
CA PRO A 57 -9.79 -4.03 -9.17
C PRO A 57 -10.00 -4.12 -7.66
N TYR A 58 -11.18 -3.74 -7.20
CA TYR A 58 -11.56 -3.98 -5.82
C TYR A 58 -11.70 -5.48 -5.55
N LEU A 59 -11.14 -5.93 -4.44
CA LEU A 59 -11.32 -7.28 -3.92
C LEU A 59 -11.41 -7.22 -2.41
N TRP A 60 -12.55 -7.65 -1.84
CA TRP A 60 -12.72 -7.74 -0.39
C TRP A 60 -11.62 -8.61 0.23
N GLY A 61 -10.93 -8.10 1.24
CA GLY A 61 -9.79 -8.77 1.85
C GLY A 61 -8.47 -8.57 1.08
N GLY A 62 -8.51 -7.98 -0.12
CA GLY A 62 -7.40 -7.89 -1.06
C GLY A 62 -6.26 -6.98 -0.60
N ARG A 63 -5.02 -7.42 -0.86
CA ARG A 63 -3.78 -6.73 -0.47
C ARG A 63 -2.68 -6.85 -1.52
N THR A 64 -3.04 -6.83 -2.80
CA THR A 64 -2.08 -7.01 -3.89
C THR A 64 -2.45 -6.16 -5.10
N SER A 65 -1.56 -6.08 -6.09
CA SER A 65 -1.85 -5.46 -7.38
C SER A 65 -2.85 -6.24 -8.25
N LEU A 66 -3.29 -7.43 -7.80
CA LEU A 66 -4.34 -8.22 -8.47
C LEU A 66 -5.72 -8.00 -7.87
N GLY A 67 -5.81 -7.30 -6.74
CA GLY A 67 -7.04 -7.08 -6.02
C GLY A 67 -6.77 -6.44 -4.67
N ILE A 68 -7.46 -5.33 -4.38
CA ILE A 68 -7.23 -4.53 -3.17
C ILE A 68 -8.54 -4.00 -2.59
N ASP A 69 -8.66 -3.97 -1.27
CA ASP A 69 -9.77 -3.25 -0.60
C ASP A 69 -9.32 -1.92 -0.01
N CYS A 70 -10.27 -1.17 0.57
CA CYS A 70 -10.06 0.19 1.03
C CYS A 70 -8.96 0.27 2.10
N SER A 71 -9.02 -0.55 3.14
CA SER A 71 -8.03 -0.56 4.21
C SER A 71 -6.73 -1.26 3.80
N GLY A 72 -6.77 -2.21 2.85
CA GLY A 72 -5.60 -2.83 2.23
C GLY A 72 -4.77 -1.83 1.42
N LEU A 73 -5.40 -0.89 0.72
CA LEU A 73 -4.73 0.20 0.02
C LEU A 73 -3.93 1.08 0.99
N VAL A 74 -4.57 1.54 2.07
CA VAL A 74 -3.91 2.32 3.13
C VAL A 74 -2.75 1.54 3.73
N GLN A 75 -2.98 0.27 4.06
CA GLN A 75 -1.99 -0.57 4.73
C GLN A 75 -0.74 -0.81 3.89
N ILE A 76 -0.87 -1.19 2.62
CA ILE A 76 0.29 -1.44 1.75
C ILE A 76 1.11 -0.16 1.59
N ALA A 77 0.43 0.95 1.33
CA ALA A 77 1.05 2.25 1.14
C ALA A 77 1.84 2.70 2.39
N MET A 78 1.20 2.68 3.56
CA MET A 78 1.82 3.05 4.83
C MET A 78 3.00 2.14 5.17
N GLN A 79 2.85 0.82 5.02
CA GLN A 79 3.93 -0.14 5.28
C GLN A 79 5.15 0.12 4.37
N ARG A 80 4.93 0.46 3.09
CA ARG A 80 6.02 0.79 2.17
C ARG A 80 6.76 2.06 2.60
N ALA A 81 6.07 2.99 3.26
CA ALA A 81 6.63 4.20 3.87
C ALA A 81 7.16 3.98 5.30
N GLY A 82 7.24 2.74 5.79
CA GLY A 82 7.76 2.43 7.12
C GLY A 82 6.79 2.73 8.27
N LEU A 83 5.51 2.98 7.96
CA LEU A 83 4.48 3.29 8.95
C LEU A 83 3.68 2.03 9.27
N ALA A 84 3.55 1.71 10.55
CA ALA A 84 2.66 0.65 11.01
C ALA A 84 1.21 1.01 10.69
N CYS A 85 0.43 0.03 10.20
CA CYS A 85 -0.95 0.24 9.82
C CYS A 85 -1.78 -1.03 10.10
N PRO A 86 -2.81 -0.95 10.96
CA PRO A 86 -3.77 -2.02 11.18
C PRO A 86 -4.45 -2.47 9.90
N ARG A 87 -5.01 -3.69 9.91
CA ARG A 87 -5.65 -4.27 8.72
C ARG A 87 -7.01 -3.66 8.40
N ASP A 88 -7.81 -3.41 9.42
CA ASP A 88 -9.21 -3.08 9.26
C ASP A 88 -9.46 -1.58 9.44
N SER A 89 -10.42 -1.04 8.69
CA SER A 89 -10.66 0.41 8.61
C SER A 89 -11.08 1.04 9.93
N ASP A 90 -11.76 0.29 10.80
CA ASP A 90 -12.15 0.71 12.15
C ASP A 90 -10.93 0.80 13.08
N MET A 91 -10.02 -0.17 13.02
CA MET A 91 -8.74 -0.11 13.73
C MET A 91 -7.86 1.04 13.21
N GLN A 92 -7.82 1.24 11.89
CA GLN A 92 -7.11 2.36 11.29
C GLN A 92 -7.67 3.71 11.79
N ALA A 93 -8.99 3.86 11.88
CA ALA A 93 -9.62 5.07 12.41
C ALA A 93 -9.31 5.30 13.89
N ALA A 94 -9.16 4.23 14.67
CA ALA A 94 -8.90 4.30 16.10
C ALA A 94 -7.42 4.57 16.43
N GLU A 95 -6.49 4.06 15.63
CA GLU A 95 -5.07 3.98 15.98
C GLU A 95 -4.15 4.91 15.16
N ILE A 96 -4.58 5.33 13.95
CA ILE A 96 -3.71 6.08 13.04
C ILE A 96 -3.94 7.59 13.13
N GLY A 97 -2.83 8.32 13.26
CA GLY A 97 -2.80 9.77 13.16
C GLY A 97 -3.41 10.48 14.35
N THR A 98 -3.94 11.69 14.12
CA THR A 98 -4.63 12.49 15.14
C THR A 98 -6.07 12.69 14.70
N PRO A 99 -7.07 12.27 15.50
CA PRO A 99 -8.47 12.43 15.13
C PRO A 99 -8.83 13.89 14.86
N ARG A 100 -9.56 14.13 13.77
CA ARG A 100 -10.14 15.44 13.43
C ARG A 100 -11.66 15.29 13.31
N PRO A 101 -12.44 16.35 13.65
CA PRO A 101 -13.88 16.35 13.40
C PRO A 101 -14.20 16.11 11.92
N ALA A 102 -15.32 15.45 11.63
CA ALA A 102 -15.73 15.16 10.25
C ALA A 102 -15.97 16.45 9.41
N ALA A 103 -16.34 17.55 10.05
CA ALA A 103 -16.51 18.87 9.42
C ALA A 103 -15.23 19.73 9.45
N ALA A 104 -14.07 19.13 9.72
CA ALA A 104 -12.82 19.88 9.78
C ALA A 104 -12.43 20.37 8.38
N GLU A 105 -12.26 21.68 8.25
CA GLU A 105 -11.73 22.31 7.04
C GLU A 105 -10.22 22.07 6.90
N GLY A 106 -9.69 22.27 5.70
CA GLY A 106 -8.25 22.13 5.44
C GLY A 106 -7.78 20.68 5.53
N LEU A 107 -8.48 19.78 4.84
CA LEU A 107 -7.93 18.46 4.52
C LEU A 107 -6.70 18.63 3.64
N ARG A 108 -5.69 17.80 3.89
CA ARG A 108 -4.40 17.87 3.20
C ARG A 108 -3.97 16.48 2.75
N ARG A 109 -3.01 16.45 1.83
CA ARG A 109 -2.36 15.21 1.38
C ARG A 109 -1.95 14.36 2.59
N GLY A 110 -2.38 13.10 2.58
CA GLY A 110 -2.08 12.13 3.63
C GLY A 110 -3.09 12.09 4.77
N ASP A 111 -4.07 12.99 4.83
CA ASP A 111 -5.21 12.82 5.74
C ASP A 111 -6.00 11.57 5.30
N LEU A 112 -6.40 10.75 6.29
CA LEU A 112 -7.28 9.61 6.09
C LEU A 112 -8.72 10.02 6.39
N VAL A 113 -9.64 9.70 5.49
CA VAL A 113 -11.07 10.00 5.62
C VAL A 113 -11.82 8.68 5.84
N PHE A 114 -12.57 8.60 6.94
CA PHE A 114 -13.29 7.40 7.36
C PHE A 114 -14.79 7.62 7.32
N TRP A 115 -15.53 6.61 6.89
CA TRP A 115 -16.98 6.51 7.03
C TRP A 115 -17.37 5.06 7.29
N ARG A 116 -18.67 4.76 7.38
CA ARG A 116 -19.15 3.44 7.82
C ARG A 116 -18.57 2.32 6.96
N GLY A 117 -17.61 1.58 7.52
CA GLY A 117 -16.95 0.43 6.91
C GLY A 117 -15.95 0.76 5.80
N HIS A 118 -15.43 1.99 5.73
CA HIS A 118 -14.57 2.41 4.62
C HIS A 118 -13.54 3.48 5.01
N VAL A 119 -12.45 3.53 4.24
CA VAL A 119 -11.39 4.53 4.35
C VAL A 119 -10.92 5.01 2.97
N GLY A 120 -10.53 6.28 2.87
CA GLY A 120 -9.82 6.83 1.72
C GLY A 120 -8.64 7.71 2.16
N ILE A 121 -7.75 8.00 1.22
CA ILE A 121 -6.53 8.80 1.39
C ILE A 121 -6.71 10.10 0.61
N MET A 122 -6.58 11.25 1.27
CA MET A 122 -6.52 12.54 0.58
C MET A 122 -5.22 12.63 -0.23
N MET A 123 -5.33 12.79 -1.55
CA MET A 123 -4.18 13.03 -2.44
C MET A 123 -3.71 14.48 -2.38
N ASP A 124 -4.64 15.39 -2.16
CA ASP A 124 -4.47 16.82 -1.98
C ASP A 124 -5.69 17.37 -1.21
N SER A 125 -6.00 18.67 -1.32
CA SER A 125 -7.13 19.27 -0.60
C SER A 125 -8.51 18.90 -1.17
N GLU A 126 -8.57 18.34 -2.39
CA GLU A 126 -9.82 18.14 -3.13
C GLU A 126 -10.02 16.68 -3.55
N ASN A 127 -8.93 15.96 -3.83
CA ASN A 127 -8.99 14.64 -4.42
C ASN A 127 -8.83 13.53 -3.37
N LEU A 128 -9.80 12.63 -3.29
CA LEU A 128 -9.78 11.44 -2.45
C LEU A 128 -9.45 10.20 -3.30
N LEU A 129 -8.40 9.46 -2.91
CA LEU A 129 -8.08 8.15 -3.45
C LEU A 129 -8.64 7.06 -2.54
N HIS A 130 -9.43 6.14 -3.07
CA HIS A 130 -9.90 4.96 -2.34
C HIS A 130 -10.12 3.77 -3.28
N ALA A 131 -10.05 2.55 -2.74
CA ALA A 131 -10.49 1.36 -3.45
C ALA A 131 -11.98 1.14 -3.14
N ASN A 132 -12.83 1.03 -4.15
CA ASN A 132 -14.27 0.82 -4.00
C ASN A 132 -14.78 -0.26 -4.95
N ALA A 133 -15.84 -0.97 -4.53
CA ALA A 133 -16.64 -1.78 -5.44
C ALA A 133 -17.69 -0.86 -6.07
N HIS A 134 -17.84 -0.92 -7.40
CA HIS A 134 -18.94 -0.28 -8.12
C HIS A 134 -20.27 -0.98 -7.87
#